data_AF-A0A5U8T1K7-F1
#
_entry.id   AF-A0A5U8T1K7-F1
#
_cell.length_a   1.000
_cell.length_b   1.000
_cell.length_c   1.000
_cell.angle_alpha   90.00
_cell.angle_beta   90.00
_cell.angle_gamma   90.00
#
_symmetry.space_group_name_H-M   'P 1'
#
loop_
_entity.id
_entity.type
_entity.pdbx_description
1 polymer ?
#
loop_
_entity_poly.entity_id
_entity_poly.type
_entity_poly.pdbx_seq_one_letter_code
_entity_poly.pdbx_strand_id
1 'polypeptide(L)'
;AYRKLESDKRVATYRAIRAHRVAYITLVTIILFFSFSFTFSISHEQAVSAFEQNISALAIAAQVIPGAVVSVMTTVLNIFAVLTAFFGIYLGFQESVKGLAVNILSRFMDKEKINHTVLNICISVFIVALLTAWVSTGFSVVVFFQIGSPLYAIVSCLIPVYLVFRVAKLKKFKDWKAWCVMGFGILLLIAPFFKYLE
;
A
#
# COMPACT_ATOMS: atom_id res chain seq x y z
N ALA A 1 13.71 -9.52 -13.04
CA ALA A 1 14.37 -10.81 -12.74
C ALA A 1 14.17 -11.82 -13.88
N TYR A 2 12.98 -12.37 -14.11
CA TYR A 2 12.78 -13.46 -15.10
C TYR A 2 13.10 -13.11 -16.56
N ARG A 3 12.84 -11.88 -17.01
CA ARG A 3 13.21 -11.42 -18.37
C ARG A 3 14.72 -11.27 -18.60
N LYS A 4 15.53 -11.24 -17.53
CA LYS A 4 17.00 -11.19 -17.63
C LYS A 4 17.62 -12.60 -17.69
N LEU A 5 16.88 -13.61 -17.23
CA LEU A 5 17.35 -15.00 -17.11
C LEU A 5 16.87 -15.88 -18.26
N GLU A 6 15.75 -15.54 -18.88
CA GLU A 6 15.11 -16.36 -19.92
C GLU A 6 15.11 -15.62 -21.26
N SER A 7 15.57 -16.29 -22.32
CA SER A 7 15.63 -15.74 -23.69
C SER A 7 14.24 -15.60 -24.32
N ASP A 8 13.31 -16.53 -24.02
CA ASP A 8 11.93 -16.45 -24.49
C ASP A 8 11.05 -15.57 -23.58
N LYS A 9 10.55 -14.48 -24.17
CA LYS A 9 9.63 -13.52 -23.53
C LYS A 9 8.33 -14.18 -23.06
N ARG A 10 7.85 -15.23 -23.73
CA ARG A 10 6.61 -15.94 -23.36
C ARG A 10 6.81 -16.75 -22.08
N VAL A 11 7.90 -17.51 -22.01
CA VAL A 11 8.26 -18.32 -20.84
C VAL A 11 8.51 -17.43 -19.61
N ALA A 12 9.23 -16.32 -19.80
CA ALA A 12 9.46 -15.34 -18.73
C ALA A 12 8.14 -14.77 -18.16
N THR A 13 7.17 -14.47 -19.04
CA THR A 13 5.86 -13.94 -18.66
C THR A 13 5.03 -14.99 -17.92
N TYR A 14 5.04 -16.24 -18.40
CA TYR A 14 4.32 -17.33 -17.76
C TYR A 14 4.85 -17.61 -16.34
N ARG A 15 6.18 -17.67 -16.15
CA ARG A 15 6.79 -17.84 -14.82
C ARG A 15 6.44 -16.70 -13.87
N ALA A 16 6.47 -15.46 -14.35
CA ALA A 16 6.07 -14.30 -13.56
C ALA A 16 4.60 -14.37 -13.12
N ILE A 17 3.69 -14.71 -14.04
CA ILE A 17 2.25 -14.85 -13.73
C ILE A 17 2.02 -15.98 -12.72
N ARG A 18 2.71 -17.12 -12.88
CA ARG A 18 2.60 -18.25 -11.94
C ARG A 18 3.08 -17.86 -10.55
N ALA A 19 4.23 -17.20 -10.44
CA ALA A 19 4.76 -16.72 -9.16
C ALA A 19 3.80 -15.72 -8.49
N HIS A 20 3.31 -14.73 -9.24
CA HIS A 20 2.31 -13.78 -8.74
C HIS A 20 1.04 -14.47 -8.27
N ARG A 21 0.54 -15.48 -8.99
CA ARG A 21 -0.67 -16.21 -8.61
C ARG A 21 -0.48 -16.93 -7.28
N VAL A 22 0.63 -17.65 -7.11
CA VAL A 22 0.92 -18.36 -5.84
C VAL A 22 1.05 -17.37 -4.70
N ALA A 23 1.85 -16.32 -4.87
CA ALA A 23 2.02 -15.28 -3.85
C ALA A 23 0.69 -14.62 -3.47
N TYR A 24 -0.16 -14.33 -4.44
CA TYR A 24 -1.47 -13.72 -4.19
C TYR A 24 -2.42 -14.65 -3.44
N ILE A 25 -2.48 -15.93 -3.81
CA ILE A 25 -3.31 -16.92 -3.10
C ILE A 25 -2.84 -17.04 -1.65
N THR A 26 -1.54 -17.20 -1.42
CA THR A 26 -0.97 -17.28 -0.07
C THR A 26 -1.28 -16.02 0.75
N LEU A 27 -1.12 -14.83 0.15
CA LEU A 27 -1.41 -13.56 0.80
C LEU A 27 -2.88 -13.45 1.21
N VAL A 28 -3.81 -13.76 0.30
CA VAL A 28 -5.25 -13.72 0.59
C VAL A 28 -5.61 -14.72 1.69
N THR A 29 -5.09 -15.95 1.62
CA THR A 29 -5.33 -16.96 2.65
C THR A 29 -4.89 -16.46 4.02
N ILE A 30 -3.65 -15.97 4.16
CA ILE A 30 -3.13 -15.48 5.44
C ILE A 30 -3.96 -14.32 5.97
N ILE A 31 -4.32 -13.34 5.13
CA ILE A 31 -5.12 -12.18 5.54
C ILE A 31 -6.51 -12.60 6.01
N LEU A 32 -7.18 -13.50 5.30
CA LEU A 32 -8.51 -13.96 5.69
C LEU A 32 -8.49 -14.75 7.00
N PHE A 33 -7.54 -15.69 7.16
CA PHE A 33 -7.39 -16.43 8.42
C PHE A 33 -7.07 -15.50 9.59
N PHE A 34 -6.19 -14.53 9.39
CA PHE A 34 -5.88 -13.51 10.39
C PHE A 34 -7.12 -12.69 10.75
N SER A 35 -7.86 -12.19 9.76
CA SER A 35 -9.08 -11.40 10.00
C SER A 35 -10.13 -12.19 10.76
N PHE A 36 -10.42 -13.43 10.36
CA PHE A 36 -11.39 -14.27 11.07
C PHE A 36 -10.95 -14.60 12.50
N SER A 37 -9.67 -14.90 12.70
CA SER A 37 -9.11 -15.11 14.04
C SER A 37 -9.29 -13.88 14.93
N PHE A 38 -9.06 -12.69 14.40
CA PHE A 38 -9.25 -11.43 15.13
C PHE A 38 -10.73 -11.17 15.44
N THR A 39 -11.62 -11.38 14.47
CA THR A 39 -13.07 -11.23 14.67
C THR A 39 -13.61 -12.16 15.75
N PHE A 40 -13.11 -13.39 15.86
CA PHE A 40 -13.54 -14.32 16.92
C PHE A 40 -12.87 -14.09 18.27
N SER A 41 -11.71 -13.43 18.31
CA SER A 41 -10.92 -13.28 19.54
C SER A 41 -11.15 -11.95 20.28
N ILE A 42 -11.71 -10.92 19.64
CA ILE A 42 -11.84 -9.57 20.20
C ILE A 42 -13.31 -9.18 20.34
N SER A 43 -13.67 -8.54 21.45
CA SER A 43 -15.03 -8.02 21.67
C SER A 43 -15.29 -6.71 20.92
N HIS A 44 -16.56 -6.35 20.71
CA HIS A 44 -16.92 -5.10 20.03
C HIS A 44 -16.35 -3.85 20.72
N GLU A 45 -16.41 -3.78 22.05
CA GLU A 45 -15.89 -2.65 22.83
C GLU A 45 -14.37 -2.49 22.68
N GLN A 46 -13.63 -3.61 22.65
CA GLN A 46 -12.19 -3.62 22.40
C GLN A 46 -11.85 -3.15 20.98
N ALA A 47 -12.68 -3.51 19.99
CA ALA A 47 -12.49 -3.08 18.62
C ALA A 47 -12.74 -1.56 18.44
N VAL A 48 -13.79 -1.03 19.08
CA VAL A 48 -14.12 0.41 19.03
C VAL A 48 -13.05 1.25 19.72
N SER A 49 -12.65 0.88 20.93
CA SER A 49 -11.60 1.60 21.66
C SER A 49 -10.27 1.61 20.90
N ALA A 50 -9.90 0.51 20.25
CA ALA A 50 -8.69 0.46 19.44
C ALA A 50 -8.79 1.32 18.17
N PHE A 51 -9.97 1.40 17.55
CA PHE A 51 -10.23 2.27 16.41
C PHE A 51 -10.08 3.75 16.79
N GLU A 52 -10.65 4.16 17.92
CA GLU A 52 -10.52 5.52 18.45
C GLU A 52 -9.06 5.86 18.80
N GLN A 53 -8.35 4.92 19.43
CA GLN A 53 -6.96 5.09 19.84
C GLN A 53 -5.95 4.87 18.70
N ASN A 54 -6.40 4.54 17.47
CA ASN A 54 -5.53 4.28 16.31
C ASN A 54 -4.49 3.18 16.55
N ILE A 55 -4.86 2.15 17.31
CA ILE A 55 -3.95 1.06 17.68
C ILE A 55 -4.07 -0.08 16.66
N SER A 56 -2.93 -0.67 16.28
CA SER A 56 -2.89 -1.80 15.35
C SER A 56 -3.49 -3.07 15.97
N ALA A 57 -4.12 -3.92 15.15
CA ALA A 57 -4.69 -5.20 15.58
C ALA A 57 -3.71 -6.08 16.39
N LEU A 58 -2.47 -6.22 15.92
CA LEU A 58 -1.42 -6.96 16.65
C LEU A 58 -1.11 -6.40 18.04
N ALA A 59 -1.13 -5.07 18.20
CA ALA A 59 -0.93 -4.46 19.51
C ALA A 59 -2.11 -4.73 20.47
N ILE A 60 -3.34 -4.87 19.97
CA ILE A 60 -4.49 -5.29 20.77
C ILE A 60 -4.33 -6.76 21.20
N ALA A 61 -3.90 -7.64 20.28
CA ALA A 61 -3.64 -9.04 20.59
C ALA A 61 -2.61 -9.22 21.72
N ALA A 62 -1.61 -8.35 21.80
CA ALA A 62 -0.62 -8.35 22.89
C ALA A 62 -1.22 -8.01 24.27
N GLN A 63 -2.36 -7.31 24.31
CA GLN A 63 -3.07 -6.92 25.53
C GLN A 63 -4.12 -7.94 25.96
N VAL A 64 -4.75 -8.63 24.99
CA VAL A 64 -5.85 -9.57 25.26
C VAL A 64 -5.38 -11.01 25.52
N ILE A 65 -4.21 -11.43 25.01
CA ILE A 65 -3.71 -12.79 25.19
C ILE A 65 -2.86 -12.88 26.46
N PRO A 66 -3.24 -13.71 27.46
CA PRO A 66 -2.47 -13.86 28.68
C PRO A 66 -1.12 -14.53 28.43
N GLY A 67 -0.04 -13.93 28.95
CA GLY A 67 1.32 -14.50 28.90
C GLY A 67 2.38 -13.47 28.58
N ALA A 68 3.32 -13.26 29.51
CA ALA A 68 4.40 -12.28 29.35
C ALA A 68 5.26 -12.54 28.09
N VAL A 69 5.50 -13.81 27.76
CA VAL A 69 6.26 -14.21 26.56
C VAL A 69 5.52 -13.83 25.27
N VAL A 70 4.20 -14.02 25.23
CA VAL A 70 3.38 -13.72 24.04
C VAL A 70 3.32 -12.21 23.80
N SER A 71 3.17 -11.42 24.86
CA SER A 71 3.16 -9.96 24.79
C SER A 71 4.49 -9.42 24.25
N VAL A 72 5.63 -9.87 24.81
CA VAL A 72 6.98 -9.47 24.35
C VAL A 72 7.20 -9.84 22.89
N MET A 73 6.89 -11.08 22.49
CA MET A 73 7.05 -11.53 21.10
C MET A 73 6.17 -10.71 20.14
N THR A 74 4.95 -10.40 20.53
CA THR A 74 4.03 -9.60 19.70
C THR A 74 4.51 -8.16 19.54
N THR A 75 5.01 -7.53 20.60
CA THR A 75 5.59 -6.18 20.53
C THR A 75 6.82 -6.16 19.62
N VAL A 76 7.72 -7.14 19.77
CA VAL A 76 8.92 -7.25 18.93
C VAL A 76 8.52 -7.44 17.46
N LEU A 77 7.59 -8.35 17.18
CA LEU A 77 7.06 -8.56 15.83
C LEU A 77 6.43 -7.29 15.25
N ASN A 78 5.69 -6.53 16.06
CA ASN A 78 5.08 -5.28 15.61
C ASN A 78 6.12 -4.23 15.23
N ILE A 79 7.19 -4.07 16.03
CA ILE A 79 8.29 -3.15 15.73
C ILE A 79 8.96 -3.53 14.41
N PHE A 80 9.32 -4.79 14.23
CA PHE A 80 9.96 -5.25 12.98
C PHE A 80 9.03 -5.14 11.77
N ALA A 81 7.74 -5.43 11.93
CA ALA A 81 6.74 -5.29 10.87
C ALA A 81 6.63 -3.82 10.43
N VAL A 82 6.51 -2.90 11.38
CA VAL A 82 6.42 -1.45 11.10
C VAL A 82 7.70 -0.95 10.43
N LEU A 83 8.89 -1.31 10.94
CA LEU A 83 10.17 -0.89 10.34
C LEU A 83 10.30 -1.40 8.90
N THR A 84 9.98 -2.68 8.66
CA THR A 84 10.10 -3.29 7.33
C THR A 84 9.14 -2.63 6.33
N ALA A 85 7.88 -2.42 6.74
CA ALA A 85 6.89 -1.73 5.91
C ALA A 85 7.30 -0.28 5.65
N PHE A 86 7.81 0.42 6.67
CA PHE A 86 8.27 1.80 6.56
C PHE A 86 9.39 1.93 5.53
N PHE A 87 10.47 1.14 5.63
CA PHE A 87 11.57 1.22 4.69
C PHE A 87 11.15 0.86 3.27
N GLY A 88 10.30 -0.16 3.09
CA GLY A 88 9.78 -0.53 1.78
C GLY A 88 9.02 0.61 1.10
N ILE A 89 8.12 1.27 1.83
CA ILE A 89 7.34 2.40 1.31
C ILE A 89 8.22 3.64 1.13
N TYR A 90 9.09 3.94 2.10
CA TYR A 90 10.00 5.09 2.06
C TYR A 90 10.89 5.05 0.83
N LEU A 91 11.52 3.90 0.53
CA LEU A 91 12.40 3.76 -0.64
C LEU A 91 11.62 3.98 -1.94
N GLY A 92 10.42 3.39 -2.07
CA GLY A 92 9.58 3.59 -3.26
C GLY A 92 9.11 5.03 -3.43
N PHE A 93 8.77 5.71 -2.31
CA PHE A 93 8.39 7.11 -2.33
C PHE A 93 9.58 8.01 -2.69
N GLN A 94 10.75 7.77 -2.09
CA GLN A 94 11.98 8.50 -2.38
C GLN A 94 12.36 8.40 -3.86
N GLU A 95 12.29 7.21 -4.45
CA GLU A 95 12.53 7.02 -5.89
C GLU A 95 11.51 7.78 -6.75
N SER A 96 10.23 7.76 -6.35
CA SER A 96 9.16 8.46 -7.07
C SER A 96 9.36 9.99 -7.04
N VAL A 97 9.65 10.55 -5.86
CA VAL A 97 9.93 11.98 -5.68
C VAL A 97 11.20 12.38 -6.44
N LYS A 98 12.24 11.54 -6.41
CA LYS A 98 13.46 11.76 -7.19
C LYS A 98 13.17 11.77 -8.69
N GLY A 99 12.40 10.81 -9.19
CA GLY A 99 12.00 10.78 -10.60
C GLY A 99 11.25 12.04 -11.02
N LEU A 100 10.31 12.49 -10.18
CA LEU A 100 9.56 13.72 -10.40
C LEU A 100 10.48 14.96 -10.38
N ALA A 101 11.35 15.07 -9.38
CA ALA A 101 12.28 16.17 -9.23
C ALA A 101 13.23 16.27 -10.43
N VAL A 102 13.85 15.16 -10.83
CA VAL A 102 14.72 15.11 -12.02
C VAL A 102 13.96 15.53 -13.27
N ASN A 103 12.73 15.04 -13.46
CA ASN A 103 11.90 15.41 -14.60
C ASN A 103 11.62 16.92 -14.65
N ILE A 104 11.28 17.53 -13.50
CA ILE A 104 11.03 18.97 -13.41
C ILE A 104 12.33 19.77 -13.61
N LEU A 105 13.40 19.43 -12.89
CA LEU A 105 14.70 20.12 -13.01
C LEU A 105 15.27 20.03 -14.43
N SER A 106 15.07 18.89 -15.12
CA SER A 106 15.53 18.72 -16.51
C SER A 106 14.81 19.61 -17.52
N ARG A 107 13.71 20.28 -17.14
CA ARG A 107 13.05 21.30 -17.97
C ARG A 107 13.68 22.68 -17.81
N PHE A 108 14.40 22.93 -16.72
CA PHE A 108 15.00 24.23 -16.40
C PHE A 108 16.53 24.23 -16.49
N MET A 109 17.16 23.05 -16.43
CA MET A 109 18.61 22.89 -16.43
C MET A 109 19.01 21.57 -17.09
N ASP A 110 20.17 21.56 -17.76
CA ASP A 110 20.70 20.34 -18.37
C ASP A 110 20.95 19.24 -17.34
N LYS A 111 20.58 18.01 -17.70
CA LYS A 111 20.66 16.83 -16.82
C LYS A 111 22.08 16.57 -16.29
N GLU A 112 23.11 16.98 -17.03
CA GLU A 112 24.52 16.80 -16.66
C GLU A 112 24.97 17.70 -15.52
N LYS A 113 24.26 18.80 -15.25
CA LYS A 113 24.56 19.72 -14.13
C LYS A 113 23.87 19.31 -12.82
N ILE A 114 23.02 18.28 -12.84
CA ILE A 114 22.26 17.84 -11.67
C ILE A 114 23.15 16.94 -10.81
N ASN A 115 23.57 17.44 -9.65
CA ASN A 115 24.28 16.62 -8.67
C ASN A 115 23.30 15.64 -7.99
N HIS A 116 23.35 14.37 -8.41
CA HIS A 116 22.48 13.32 -7.88
C HIS A 116 22.67 13.01 -6.39
N THR A 117 23.87 13.24 -5.85
CA THR A 117 24.17 13.00 -4.43
C THR A 117 23.49 14.06 -3.56
N VAL A 118 23.62 15.33 -3.93
CA VAL A 118 22.95 16.45 -3.24
C VAL A 118 21.44 16.32 -3.37
N LEU A 119 20.94 15.99 -4.57
CA LEU A 119 19.50 15.79 -4.80
C LEU A 119 18.94 14.66 -3.91
N ASN A 120 19.64 13.52 -3.81
CA ASN A 120 19.23 12.42 -2.94
C ASN A 120 19.17 12.85 -1.48
N ILE A 121 20.19 13.53 -0.97
CA ILE A 121 20.25 14.01 0.42
C ILE A 121 19.13 15.01 0.68
N CYS A 122 18.94 16.00 -0.19
CA CYS A 122 17.87 16.99 -0.06
C CYS A 122 16.48 16.32 -0.04
N ILE A 123 16.22 15.37 -0.94
CA ILE A 123 14.95 14.64 -0.97
C ILE A 123 14.77 13.80 0.31
N SER A 124 15.81 13.10 0.77
CA SER A 124 15.74 12.32 2.00
C SER A 124 15.44 13.20 3.22
N VAL A 125 16.14 14.31 3.38
CA VAL A 125 15.91 15.27 4.47
C VAL A 125 14.50 15.85 4.38
N PHE A 126 14.05 16.22 3.18
CA PHE A 126 12.70 16.73 2.95
C PHE A 126 11.62 15.73 3.35
N ILE A 127 11.75 14.46 2.94
CA ILE A 127 10.79 13.41 3.30
C ILE A 127 10.76 13.20 4.81
N VAL A 128 11.92 13.12 5.47
CA VAL A 128 11.99 12.93 6.93
C VAL A 128 11.41 14.13 7.67
N ALA A 129 11.66 15.35 7.23
CA ALA A 129 11.10 16.56 7.81
C ALA A 129 9.57 16.60 7.67
N LEU A 130 9.04 16.26 6.48
CA LEU A 130 7.60 16.13 6.26
C LEU A 130 6.96 15.08 7.15
N LEU A 131 7.57 13.89 7.25
CA LEU A 131 7.06 12.82 8.11
C LEU A 131 7.09 13.21 9.59
N THR A 132 8.14 13.90 10.03
CA THR A 132 8.27 14.38 11.40
C THR A 132 7.21 15.44 11.71
N ALA A 133 6.98 16.38 10.79
CA ALA A 133 5.92 17.37 10.91
C ALA A 133 4.54 16.68 10.98
N TRP A 134 4.30 15.67 10.13
CA TRP A 134 3.06 14.91 10.13
C TRP A 134 2.83 14.11 11.42
N VAL A 135 3.84 13.44 11.95
CA VAL A 135 3.72 12.70 13.21
C VAL A 135 3.39 13.66 14.37
N SER A 136 3.99 14.86 14.38
CA SER A 136 3.72 15.88 15.39
C SER A 136 2.31 16.44 15.37
N THR A 137 1.56 16.34 14.26
CA THR A 137 0.14 16.78 14.23
C THR A 137 -0.82 15.78 14.87
N GLY A 138 -0.35 14.56 15.19
CA GLY A 138 -1.20 13.53 15.80
C GLY A 138 -2.35 13.08 14.90
N PHE A 139 -2.25 13.29 13.58
CA PHE A 139 -3.33 12.98 12.65
C PHE A 139 -3.62 11.47 12.61
N SER A 140 -4.90 11.11 12.75
CA SER A 140 -5.35 9.72 12.72
C SER A 140 -5.02 9.06 11.38
N VAL A 141 -4.28 7.95 11.45
CA VAL A 141 -3.93 7.13 10.27
C VAL A 141 -5.19 6.57 9.61
N VAL A 142 -6.23 6.26 10.40
CA VAL A 142 -7.52 5.77 9.89
C VAL A 142 -8.20 6.81 9.01
N VAL A 143 -8.24 8.06 9.45
CA VAL A 143 -8.81 9.16 8.65
C VAL A 143 -8.01 9.37 7.37
N PHE A 144 -6.68 9.24 7.44
CA PHE A 144 -5.82 9.31 6.24
C PHE A 144 -6.16 8.20 5.23
N PHE A 145 -6.36 6.96 5.68
CA PHE A 145 -6.80 5.87 4.79
C PHE A 145 -8.17 6.14 4.17
N GLN A 146 -9.10 6.76 4.92
CA GLN A 146 -10.43 7.11 4.41
C GLN A 146 -10.36 8.18 3.31
N ILE A 147 -9.61 9.25 3.52
CA ILE A 147 -9.39 10.30 2.52
C ILE A 147 -8.58 9.75 1.33
N GLY A 148 -7.67 8.81 1.59
CA GLY A 148 -6.89 8.13 0.56
C GLY A 148 -7.68 7.10 -0.25
N SER A 149 -8.80 6.59 0.26
CA SER A 149 -9.58 5.52 -0.40
C SER A 149 -10.00 5.88 -1.84
N PRO A 150 -10.51 7.09 -2.12
CA PRO A 150 -10.78 7.50 -3.49
C PRO A 150 -9.57 7.49 -4.42
N LEU A 151 -8.40 7.92 -3.92
CA LEU A 151 -7.15 7.88 -4.68
C LEU A 151 -6.76 6.44 -5.02
N TYR A 152 -6.83 5.52 -4.04
CA TYR A 152 -6.57 4.11 -4.26
C TYR A 152 -7.54 3.49 -5.27
N ALA A 153 -8.82 3.85 -5.22
CA ALA A 153 -9.83 3.39 -6.18
C ALA A 153 -9.52 3.83 -7.61
N ILE A 154 -9.12 5.08 -7.79
CA ILE A 154 -8.76 5.63 -9.10
C ILE A 154 -7.52 4.92 -9.65
N VAL A 155 -6.43 4.89 -8.88
CA VAL A 155 -5.14 4.38 -9.35
C VAL A 155 -5.16 2.87 -9.54
N SER A 156 -5.79 2.13 -8.63
CA SER A 156 -5.74 0.67 -8.62
C SER A 156 -6.82 0.02 -9.49
N CYS A 157 -8.00 0.65 -9.63
CA CYS A 157 -9.14 0.06 -10.32
C CYS A 157 -9.54 0.83 -11.58
N LEU A 158 -9.77 2.14 -11.49
CA LEU A 158 -10.35 2.90 -12.61
C LEU A 158 -9.35 3.17 -13.74
N ILE A 159 -8.10 3.54 -13.44
CA ILE A 159 -7.07 3.79 -14.46
C ILE A 159 -6.82 2.53 -15.31
N PRO A 160 -6.58 1.33 -14.74
CA PRO A 160 -6.41 0.11 -15.53
C PRO A 160 -7.61 -0.21 -16.43
N VAL A 161 -8.83 -0.05 -15.90
CA VAL A 161 -10.07 -0.28 -16.65
C VAL A 161 -10.20 0.72 -17.81
N TYR A 162 -9.96 2.01 -17.55
CA TYR A 162 -9.94 3.04 -18.57
C TYR A 162 -8.93 2.74 -19.69
N LEU A 163 -7.72 2.26 -19.33
CA LEU A 163 -6.71 1.86 -20.30
C LEU A 163 -7.14 0.65 -21.14
N VAL A 164 -7.84 -0.34 -20.56
CA VAL A 164 -8.41 -1.48 -21.29
C VAL A 164 -9.43 -1.03 -22.34
N PHE A 165 -10.26 -0.03 -22.02
CA PHE A 165 -11.24 0.52 -22.95
C PHE A 165 -10.61 1.39 -24.05
N ARG A 166 -9.60 2.20 -23.72
CA ARG A 166 -8.98 3.15 -24.65
C ARG A 166 -7.93 2.52 -25.56
N VAL A 167 -7.10 1.60 -25.05
CA VAL A 167 -5.94 1.07 -25.78
C VAL A 167 -6.32 -0.18 -26.57
N ALA A 168 -6.22 -0.11 -27.91
CA ALA A 168 -6.61 -1.20 -28.81
C ALA A 168 -5.95 -2.55 -28.49
N LYS A 169 -4.68 -2.56 -28.07
CA LYS A 169 -3.94 -3.78 -27.67
C LYS A 169 -4.45 -4.42 -26.37
N LEU A 170 -5.14 -3.66 -25.53
CA LEU A 170 -5.68 -4.10 -24.24
C LEU A 170 -7.17 -4.45 -24.31
N LYS A 171 -7.88 -4.07 -25.38
CA LYS A 171 -9.30 -4.42 -25.59
C LYS A 171 -9.56 -5.93 -25.57
N LYS A 172 -8.55 -6.76 -25.81
CA LYS A 172 -8.62 -8.23 -25.64
C LYS A 172 -8.91 -8.69 -24.21
N PHE A 173 -8.75 -7.81 -23.22
CA PHE A 173 -9.05 -8.06 -21.81
C PHE A 173 -10.37 -7.39 -21.36
N LYS A 174 -11.17 -6.90 -22.31
CA LYS A 174 -12.49 -6.32 -22.08
C LYS A 174 -13.51 -7.44 -21.81
N ASP A 175 -13.34 -8.14 -20.70
CA ASP A 175 -14.22 -9.20 -20.23
C ASP A 175 -15.14 -8.70 -19.11
N TRP A 176 -16.09 -9.54 -18.70
CA TRP A 176 -16.93 -9.33 -17.51
C TRP A 176 -16.10 -8.92 -16.26
N LYS A 177 -14.90 -9.47 -16.14
CA LYS A 177 -13.96 -9.15 -15.05
C LYS A 177 -13.59 -7.67 -14.99
N ALA A 178 -13.44 -7.00 -16.14
CA ALA A 178 -13.13 -5.57 -16.18
C ALA A 178 -14.30 -4.72 -15.66
N TRP A 179 -15.54 -5.14 -15.95
CA TRP A 179 -16.74 -4.52 -15.40
C TRP A 179 -16.86 -4.73 -13.89
N CYS A 180 -16.55 -5.92 -13.38
CA CYS A 180 -16.50 -6.17 -11.93
C CYS A 180 -15.48 -5.25 -11.24
N VAL A 181 -14.26 -5.12 -11.79
CA VAL A 181 -13.22 -4.23 -11.23
C VAL A 181 -13.68 -2.77 -11.23
N MET A 182 -14.39 -2.34 -12.28
CA MET A 182 -14.96 -1.00 -12.31
C MET A 182 -16.02 -0.79 -11.22
N GLY A 183 -16.90 -1.78 -11.01
CA GLY A 183 -17.90 -1.75 -9.94
C GLY A 183 -17.25 -1.62 -8.56
N PHE A 184 -16.21 -2.41 -8.27
CA PHE A 184 -15.44 -2.28 -7.03
C PHE A 184 -14.75 -0.92 -6.90
N GLY A 185 -14.22 -0.37 -7.99
CA GLY A 185 -13.63 0.97 -7.99
C GLY A 185 -14.65 2.06 -7.64
N ILE A 186 -15.85 2.00 -8.20
CA ILE A 186 -16.95 2.94 -7.88
C ILE A 186 -17.38 2.77 -6.43
N LEU A 187 -17.51 1.54 -5.94
CA LEU A 187 -17.85 1.27 -4.54
C LEU A 187 -16.83 1.89 -3.58
N LEU A 188 -15.52 1.74 -3.87
CA LEU A 188 -14.44 2.33 -3.06
C LEU A 188 -14.41 3.87 -3.11
N LEU A 189 -14.87 4.49 -4.20
CA LEU A 189 -15.05 5.94 -4.29
C LEU A 189 -16.18 6.43 -3.38
N ILE A 190 -17.25 5.63 -3.25
CA ILE A 190 -18.42 5.98 -2.45
C ILE A 190 -18.21 5.64 -0.96
N ALA A 191 -17.29 4.72 -0.64
CA ALA A 191 -16.99 4.27 0.72
C ALA A 191 -16.84 5.38 1.77
N PRO A 192 -16.13 6.51 1.52
CA PRO A 192 -16.03 7.59 2.50
C PRO A 192 -17.36 8.27 2.79
N PHE A 193 -18.30 8.29 1.84
CA PHE A 193 -19.62 8.90 1.98
C PHE A 193 -20.56 8.08 2.86
N PHE A 194 -20.42 6.74 2.86
CA PHE A 194 -21.21 5.88 3.76
C PHE A 194 -20.94 6.18 5.24
N LYS A 195 -19.72 6.60 5.59
CA LYS A 195 -19.37 6.99 6.96
C LYS A 195 -20.08 8.29 7.41
N TYR A 196 -20.52 9.14 6.49
CA TYR A 196 -21.31 10.34 6.83
C TYR A 196 -22.80 10.05 6.99
N LEU A 197 -23.25 8.85 6.61
CA LEU A 197 -24.64 8.39 6.68
C LEU A 197 -24.94 7.59 7.96
N GLU A 198 -23.90 7.25 8.73
CA GLU A 198 -23.93 6.54 10.01
C GLU A 198 -23.54 7.50 11.14
#